data_AF-A0A8T4YT12-F1
#
_entry.id   AF-A0A8T4YT12-F1
#
_cell.length_a   1.000
_cell.length_b   1.000
_cell.length_c   1.000
_cell.angle_alpha   90.00
_cell.angle_beta   90.00
_cell.angle_gamma   90.00
#
_symmetry.space_group_name_H-M   'P 1'
#
loop_
_entity.id
_entity.type
_entity.pdbx_description
1 polymer ?
#
loop_
_entity_poly.entity_id
_entity_poly.type
_entity_poly.pdbx_seq_one_letter_code
_entity_poly.pdbx_strand_id
1 'polypeptide(L)'
;MAKVSLYINKEVWAKFREEVFRKHGSLRKLSSEVEALLSSTLVEDKVTAQFEKLGFKTAGAISSRELRERRPALRGPPSERIIREMRRKRVAETLPRQ
;
A
#
# COMPACT_ATOMS: atom_id res chain seq x y z
N MET A 1 -14.10 -13.43 20.63
CA MET A 1 -13.52 -12.08 20.80
C MET A 1 -12.75 -12.08 22.11
N ALA A 2 -11.46 -11.74 22.10
CA ALA A 2 -10.68 -11.66 23.34
C ALA A 2 -11.03 -10.35 24.07
N LYS A 3 -11.18 -10.40 25.40
CA LYS A 3 -11.39 -9.21 26.22
C LYS A 3 -10.03 -8.64 26.60
N VAL A 4 -9.79 -7.38 26.27
CA VAL A 4 -8.55 -6.67 26.56
C VAL A 4 -8.86 -5.45 27.42
N SER A 5 -8.00 -5.15 28.38
CA SER A 5 -8.07 -3.96 29.21
C SER A 5 -6.95 -3.02 28.83
N LEU A 6 -7.27 -1.74 28.58
CA LEU A 6 -6.29 -0.70 28.30
C LEU A 6 -6.38 0.40 29.36
N TYR A 7 -5.22 0.95 29.72
CA TYR A 7 -5.12 2.14 30.55
C TYR A 7 -4.95 3.34 29.63
N ILE A 8 -5.90 4.27 29.67
CA ILE A 8 -5.95 5.44 28.81
C ILE A 8 -6.09 6.67 29.70
N ASN A 9 -5.46 7.78 29.31
CA ASN A 9 -5.65 9.06 29.96
C ASN A 9 -7.15 9.42 30.00
N LYS A 10 -7.64 9.84 31.18
CA LYS A 10 -9.05 10.15 31.43
C LYS A 10 -9.61 11.22 30.49
N GLU A 11 -8.83 12.25 30.17
CA GLU A 11 -9.25 13.35 29.30
C GLU A 11 -9.42 12.89 27.86
N VAL A 12 -8.47 12.09 27.38
CA VAL A 12 -8.51 11.49 26.03
C VAL A 12 -9.71 10.55 25.91
N TRP A 13 -9.96 9.74 26.94
CA TRP A 13 -11.10 8.83 26.98
C TRP A 13 -12.45 9.57 26.99
N ALA A 14 -12.54 10.69 27.70
CA ALA A 14 -13.75 11.50 27.74
C ALA A 14 -14.10 12.07 26.37
N LYS A 15 -13.11 12.66 25.68
CA LYS A 15 -13.29 13.20 24.32
C LYS A 15 -13.71 12.11 23.33
N PHE A 16 -13.05 10.96 23.37
CA PHE A 16 -13.38 9.83 22.50
C PHE A 16 -14.82 9.33 22.72
N ARG A 17 -15.26 9.20 23.97
CA ARG A 17 -16.65 8.81 24.27
C ARG A 17 -17.66 9.80 23.72
N GLU A 18 -17.37 11.10 23.81
CA GLU A 18 -18.22 12.14 23.27
C GLU A 18 -18.33 12.05 21.75
N GLU A 19 -17.21 11.84 21.05
CA GLU A 19 -17.21 11.65 19.59
C GLU A 19 -18.01 10.41 19.16
N VAL A 20 -17.80 9.26 19.83
CA VAL A 20 -18.57 8.04 19.56
C VAL A 20 -20.06 8.26 19.78
N PHE A 21 -20.42 8.98 20.85
CA PHE A 21 -21.81 9.31 21.13
C PHE A 21 -22.41 10.26 20.08
N ARG A 22 -21.67 11.28 19.64
CA ARG A 22 -22.10 12.19 18.56
C ARG A 22 -22.32 11.44 17.24
N LYS A 23 -21.47 10.46 16.93
CA LYS A 23 -21.52 9.69 15.67
C LYS A 23 -22.64 8.64 15.65
N HIS A 24 -22.87 7.94 16.76
CA HIS A 24 -23.77 6.78 16.79
C HIS A 24 -25.01 6.97 17.68
N GLY A 25 -25.11 8.08 18.42
CA GLY A 25 -26.17 8.33 19.41
C GLY A 25 -26.12 7.38 20.61
N SER A 26 -25.07 6.54 20.73
CA SER A 26 -24.98 5.51 21.76
C SER A 26 -23.54 5.11 22.05
N LEU A 27 -23.26 4.82 23.33
CA LEU A 27 -21.97 4.29 23.77
C LEU A 27 -21.83 2.77 23.57
N ARG A 28 -22.88 2.08 23.13
CA ARG A 28 -22.84 0.62 22.86
C ARG A 28 -21.86 0.25 21.74
N LYS A 29 -21.43 1.24 20.94
CA LYS A 29 -20.49 1.07 19.82
C LYS A 29 -19.03 1.41 20.16
N LEU A 30 -18.71 1.69 21.43
CA LEU A 30 -17.35 2.02 21.86
C LEU A 30 -16.32 0.96 21.44
N SER A 31 -16.59 -0.31 21.73
CA SER A 31 -15.67 -1.40 21.38
C SER A 31 -15.47 -1.51 19.87
N SER A 32 -16.54 -1.37 19.09
CA SER A 32 -16.47 -1.41 17.62
C SER A 32 -15.65 -0.25 17.05
N GLU A 33 -15.73 0.94 17.65
CA GLU A 33 -14.98 2.09 17.16
C GLU A 33 -13.50 2.00 17.54
N VAL A 34 -13.18 1.49 18.73
CA VAL A 34 -11.79 1.18 19.11
C VAL A 34 -11.20 0.14 18.16
N GLU A 35 -11.95 -0.90 17.84
CA GLU A 35 -11.53 -1.94 16.88
C GLU A 35 -11.34 -1.37 15.47
N ALA A 36 -12.23 -0.49 15.01
CA ALA A 36 -12.10 0.18 13.72
C ALA A 36 -10.86 1.08 13.66
N LEU A 37 -10.56 1.80 14.75
CA LEU A 37 -9.40 2.69 14.86
C LEU A 37 -8.09 1.88 14.85
N LEU A 38 -8.00 0.80 15.64
CA LEU A 38 -6.87 -0.12 15.60
C LEU A 38 -6.72 -0.76 14.21
N SER A 39 -7.83 -1.19 13.61
CA SER A 39 -7.82 -1.76 12.25
C SER A 39 -7.47 -0.74 11.16
N SER A 40 -7.65 0.57 11.40
CA SER A 40 -7.25 1.62 10.45
C SER A 40 -5.78 2.00 10.58
N THR A 41 -5.18 1.82 11.76
CA THR A 41 -3.77 2.11 12.00
C THR A 41 -2.88 0.95 11.55
N LEU A 42 -3.38 -0.29 11.66
CA LEU A 42 -2.76 -1.50 11.11
C LEU A 42 -3.03 -1.63 9.59
N VAL A 43 -2.69 -0.59 8.81
CA VAL A 43 -2.90 -0.57 7.35
C VAL A 43 -2.22 -1.76 6.68
N GLU A 44 -1.03 -2.13 7.14
CA GLU A 44 -0.27 -3.29 6.64
C GLU A 44 -1.05 -4.61 6.85
N ASP A 45 -1.70 -4.79 8.00
CA ASP A 45 -2.50 -5.99 8.31
C ASP A 45 -3.79 -6.06 7.49
N LYS A 46 -4.41 -4.92 7.20
CA LYS A 46 -5.58 -4.87 6.30
C LYS A 46 -5.21 -5.20 4.87
N VAL A 47 -4.09 -4.65 4.40
CA VAL A 47 -3.60 -4.89 3.04
C VAL A 47 -3.22 -6.36 2.89
N THR A 48 -2.49 -6.91 3.84
CA THR A 48 -2.12 -8.34 3.84
C THR A 48 -3.36 -9.24 3.91
N ALA A 49 -4.32 -8.98 4.80
CA ALA A 49 -5.56 -9.76 4.90
C ALA A 49 -6.42 -9.70 3.62
N GLN A 50 -6.41 -8.59 2.88
CA GLN A 50 -7.10 -8.48 1.58
C GLN A 50 -6.37 -9.27 0.49
N PHE A 51 -5.03 -9.25 0.48
CA PHE A 51 -4.23 -10.07 -0.43
C PHE A 51 -4.37 -11.58 -0.14
N GLU A 52 -4.47 -11.98 1.13
CA GLU A 52 -4.75 -13.37 1.52
C GLU A 52 -6.13 -13.84 1.03
N LYS A 53 -7.16 -12.99 1.13
CA LYS A 53 -8.50 -13.28 0.57
C LYS A 53 -8.50 -13.47 -0.94
N LEU A 54 -7.55 -12.84 -1.64
CA LEU A 54 -7.35 -12.98 -3.08
C LEU A 54 -6.44 -14.19 -3.44
N GLY A 55 -6.01 -14.98 -2.44
CA GLY A 55 -5.20 -16.19 -2.64
C GLY A 55 -3.69 -15.94 -2.74
N PHE A 56 -3.21 -14.74 -2.41
CA PHE A 56 -1.78 -14.44 -2.38
C PHE A 56 -1.19 -14.76 -1.00
N LYS A 57 -0.10 -15.52 -0.97
CA LYS A 57 0.68 -15.73 0.27
C LYS A 57 1.47 -14.46 0.58
N THR A 58 0.98 -13.66 1.51
CA THR A 58 1.66 -12.46 2.00
C THR A 58 2.71 -12.84 3.05
N ALA A 59 3.80 -13.44 2.60
CA ALA A 59 5.00 -13.59 3.42
C ALA A 59 5.68 -12.21 3.52
N GLY A 60 5.14 -11.32 4.35
CA GLY A 60 5.66 -9.98 4.58
C GLY A 60 5.52 -9.05 3.36
N ALA A 61 5.34 -7.76 3.62
CA ALA A 61 5.41 -6.76 2.57
C ALA A 61 6.83 -6.82 1.93
N ILE A 62 6.94 -7.39 0.74
CA ILE A 62 8.20 -7.40 -0.02
C ILE A 62 8.57 -5.94 -0.23
N SER A 63 9.69 -5.52 0.35
CA SER A 63 10.14 -4.13 0.25
C SER A 63 10.35 -3.78 -1.23
N SER A 64 10.15 -2.51 -1.58
CA SER A 64 10.40 -2.03 -2.96
C SER A 64 11.84 -2.30 -3.42
N ARG A 65 12.78 -2.39 -2.49
CA ARG A 65 14.18 -2.78 -2.72
C ARG A 65 14.31 -4.26 -3.10
N GLU A 66 13.69 -5.14 -2.34
CA GLU A 66 13.69 -6.59 -2.58
C GLU A 66 12.96 -6.94 -3.90
N LEU A 67 11.92 -6.17 -4.25
CA LEU A 67 11.23 -6.27 -5.53
C LEU A 67 12.11 -5.84 -6.72
N ARG A 68 13.00 -4.84 -6.52
CA ARG A 68 14.00 -4.45 -7.53
C ARG A 68 15.05 -5.53 -7.71
N GLU A 69 15.49 -6.18 -6.63
CA GLU A 69 16.47 -7.28 -6.67
C GLU A 69 15.91 -8.53 -7.34
N ARG A 70 14.62 -8.85 -7.13
CA ARG A 70 13.94 -9.96 -7.81
C ARG A 70 13.50 -9.65 -9.24
N ARG A 71 13.63 -8.41 -9.71
CA ARG A 71 13.14 -8.03 -11.04
C ARG A 71 13.94 -8.80 -12.11
N PRO A 72 13.27 -9.51 -13.04
CA PRO A 72 13.97 -10.17 -14.13
C PRO A 72 14.80 -9.16 -14.91
N ALA A 73 16.08 -9.47 -15.11
CA ALA A 73 16.93 -8.68 -16.00
C ALA A 73 16.33 -8.75 -17.41
N LEU A 74 15.96 -7.59 -17.96
CA LEU A 74 15.46 -7.50 -19.34
C LEU A 74 16.55 -8.02 -20.27
N ARG A 75 16.21 -8.98 -21.13
CA ARG A 75 17.13 -9.48 -22.14
C ARG A 75 17.25 -8.45 -23.25
N GLY A 76 18.47 -8.04 -23.55
CA GLY A 76 18.79 -7.16 -24.67
C GLY A 76 19.25 -5.76 -24.26
N PRO A 77 19.65 -4.95 -25.25
CA PRO A 77 20.10 -3.59 -25.01
C PRO A 77 18.96 -2.74 -24.42
N PRO A 78 19.28 -1.71 -23.63
CA PRO A 78 18.29 -0.76 -23.16
C PRO A 78 17.43 -0.25 -24.32
N SER A 79 16.13 -0.16 -24.12
CA SER A 79 15.18 0.36 -25.12
C SER A 79 15.58 1.74 -25.64
N GLU A 80 16.25 2.54 -24.82
CA GLU A 80 16.88 3.81 -25.22
C GLU A 80 17.87 3.65 -26.39
N ARG A 81 18.74 2.63 -26.36
CA ARG A 81 19.68 2.34 -27.46
C ARG A 81 18.92 1.96 -28.74
N ILE A 82 17.89 1.14 -28.61
CA ILE A 82 17.04 0.71 -29.74
C ILE A 82 16.35 1.93 -30.38
N ILE A 83 15.74 2.79 -29.56
CA ILE A 83 15.07 4.01 -30.02
C ILE A 83 16.06 4.97 -30.68
N ARG A 84 17.28 5.11 -30.12
CA ARG A 84 18.33 5.95 -30.67
C ARG A 84 18.80 5.46 -32.04
N GLU A 85 18.96 4.14 -32.22
CA GLU A 85 19.29 3.55 -33.53
C GLU A 85 18.16 3.74 -34.54
N MET A 86 16.90 3.53 -34.14
CA MET A 86 15.75 3.76 -35.02
C MET A 86 15.69 5.21 -35.50
N ARG A 87 15.98 6.18 -34.62
CA ARG A 87 16.06 7.60 -35.00
C ARG A 87 17.22 7.87 -35.96
N ARG A 88 18.41 7.32 -35.69
CA ARG A 88 19.58 7.47 -36.58
C ARG A 88 19.32 6.90 -37.96
N LYS A 89 18.69 5.72 -38.06
CA LYS A 89 18.30 5.11 -39.33
C LYS A 89 17.31 5.99 -40.10
N ARG A 90 16.26 6.50 -39.44
CA ARG A 90 15.32 7.45 -40.08
C ARG A 90 16.04 8.69 -40.62
N VAL A 91 16.90 9.31 -39.82
CA VAL A 91 17.62 10.53 -40.22
C VAL A 91 18.54 10.24 -41.42
N ALA A 92 19.22 9.10 -41.43
CA ALA A 92 20.07 8.67 -42.54
C ALA A 92 19.29 8.32 -43.81
N GLU A 93 18.06 7.81 -43.70
CA GLU A 93 17.17 7.56 -44.85
C GLU A 93 16.58 8.86 -45.43
N THR A 94 16.41 9.90 -44.61
CA THR A 94 15.86 11.19 -45.06
C THR A 94 16.89 12.16 -45.67
N LEU A 95 18.19 11.87 -45.58
CA LEU A 95 19.24 12.69 -46.21
C LEU A 95 19.49 12.19 -47.65
N PRO A 96 19.55 13.08 -48.67
CA PRO A 96 19.88 12.67 -50.02
C PRO A 96 21.29 12.08 -50.02
N ARG A 97 21.45 10.90 -50.63
CA ARG A 97 22.78 10.33 -50.89
C ARG A 97 23.50 11.26 -51.87
N GLN A 98 24.54 11.94 -51.40
CA GLN A 98 25.52 12.61 -52.26
C GLN A 98 26.41 11.56 -52.92
#